data_AF-A0A5C5VJI9-F1
#
_entry.id   AF-A0A5C5VJI9-F1
#
_cell.length_a   1.000
_cell.length_b   1.000
_cell.length_c   1.000
_cell.angle_alpha   90.00
_cell.angle_beta   90.00
_cell.angle_gamma   90.00
#
_symmetry.space_group_name_H-M   'P 1'
#
loop_
_entity.id
_entity.type
_entity.pdbx_description
1 polymer ?
#
loop_
_entity_poly.entity_id
_entity_poly.type
_entity_poly.pdbx_seq_one_letter_code
_entity_poly.pdbx_strand_id
1 'polypeptide(L)'
;MSYLRAIKMLLTLRCQESARLLSDASYRELSAVERWSVRLHQVGCGPCRKLADQLKQIDQAARTRVAQSQQMPEEMRRRIAAAVAKPGAADDA
;
A
#
# COMPACT_ATOMS: atom_id res chain seq x y z
N MET A 1 22.84 -8.99 14.28
CA MET A 1 21.82 -7.92 14.16
C MET A 1 21.53 -7.39 15.56
N SER A 2 21.82 -6.11 15.84
CA SER A 2 21.78 -5.61 17.22
C SER A 2 20.35 -5.28 17.64
N TYR A 3 19.78 -6.14 18.48
CA TYR A 3 18.42 -6.02 19.06
C TYR A 3 18.15 -4.65 19.70
N LEU A 4 19.19 -3.96 20.15
CA LEU A 4 19.14 -2.61 20.72
C LEU A 4 18.59 -1.55 19.75
N ARG A 5 18.85 -1.66 18.44
CA ARG A 5 18.30 -0.72 17.44
C ARG A 5 16.79 -0.88 17.28
N ALA A 6 16.30 -2.12 17.29
CA ALA A 6 14.88 -2.44 17.17
C ALA A 6 14.11 -1.96 18.40
N ILE A 7 14.65 -2.21 19.61
CA ILE A 7 14.05 -1.74 20.87
C ILE A 7 14.04 -0.21 20.95
N LYS A 8 15.12 0.46 20.50
CA LYS A 8 15.16 1.93 20.46
C LYS A 8 14.14 2.49 19.48
N MET A 9 14.04 1.97 18.25
CA MET A 9 12.99 2.37 17.31
C MET A 9 11.60 2.17 17.90
N LEU A 10 11.35 1.05 18.58
CA LEU A 10 10.06 0.73 19.21
C LEU A 10 9.62 1.78 20.25
N LEU A 11 10.55 2.27 21.06
CA LEU A 11 10.29 3.28 22.09
C LEU A 11 10.24 4.72 21.55
N THR A 12 10.84 5.00 20.39
CA THR A 12 10.91 6.35 19.82
C THR A 12 10.12 6.54 18.54
N LEU A 13 9.46 5.50 18.00
CA LEU A 13 8.68 5.59 16.77
C LEU A 13 7.46 6.48 17.02
N ARG A 14 7.43 7.64 16.36
CA ARG A 14 6.27 8.54 16.39
C ARG A 14 5.19 8.02 15.46
N CYS A 15 3.93 8.31 15.76
CA CYS A 15 2.79 7.94 14.91
C CYS A 15 2.96 8.40 13.45
N GLN A 16 3.56 9.58 13.23
CA GLN A 16 3.84 10.11 11.90
C GLN A 16 4.86 9.27 11.13
N GLU A 17 5.89 8.77 11.81
CA GLU A 17 6.93 7.93 11.21
C GLU A 17 6.40 6.52 10.94
N SER A 18 5.57 5.98 11.85
CA SER A 18 4.80 4.76 11.59
C SER A 18 3.91 4.92 10.36
N ALA A 19 3.12 6.00 10.26
CA ALA A 19 2.25 6.25 9.11
C ALA A 19 3.05 6.36 7.80
N ARG A 20 4.23 6.99 7.85
CA ARG A 20 5.13 7.07 6.69
C ARG A 20 5.65 5.70 6.27
N LEU A 21 6.10 4.88 7.22
CA LEU A 21 6.54 3.51 6.94
C LEU A 21 5.40 2.63 6.39
N LEU A 22 4.17 2.82 6.87
CA LEU A 22 3.00 2.14 6.31
C LEU A 22 2.70 2.57 4.87
N SER A 23 2.84 3.86 4.56
CA SER A 23 2.70 4.36 3.20
C SER A 23 3.81 3.81 2.30
N ASP A 24 5.05 3.83 2.78
CA ASP A 24 6.21 3.26 2.08
C ASP A 24 6.02 1.77 1.79
N ALA A 25 5.40 1.00 2.70
CA ALA A 25 5.12 -0.41 2.49
C ALA A 25 4.26 -0.72 1.25
N SER A 26 3.51 0.28 0.76
CA SER A 26 2.72 0.17 -0.47
C SER A 26 3.55 0.35 -1.75
N TYR A 27 4.71 1.02 -1.66
CA TYR A 27 5.57 1.33 -2.81
C TYR A 27 6.88 0.53 -2.80
N ARG A 28 7.38 0.16 -1.62
CA ARG A 28 8.64 -0.56 -1.42
C ARG A 28 8.49 -1.65 -0.36
N GLU A 29 9.32 -2.69 -0.46
CA GLU A 29 9.41 -3.66 0.62
C GLU A 29 10.10 -3.06 1.85
N LEU A 30 9.44 -3.15 3.00
CA LEU A 30 10.04 -2.78 4.28
C LEU A 30 11.08 -3.81 4.72
N SER A 31 12.21 -3.32 5.24
CA SER A 31 13.20 -4.16 5.92
C SER A 31 12.59 -4.86 7.14
N ALA A 32 13.21 -5.96 7.57
CA ALA A 32 12.73 -6.73 8.72
C ALA A 32 12.58 -5.85 9.98
N VAL A 33 13.53 -4.92 10.22
CA VAL A 33 13.51 -4.03 11.39
C VAL A 33 12.35 -3.03 11.31
N GLU A 34 12.12 -2.40 10.16
CA GLU A 34 10.99 -1.49 9.95
C GLU A 34 9.66 -2.22 10.15
N ARG A 35 9.55 -3.43 9.59
CA ARG A 35 8.35 -4.27 9.68
C ARG A 35 8.03 -4.66 11.13
N TRP A 36 9.04 -5.04 11.91
CA TRP A 36 8.88 -5.35 13.33
C TRP A 36 8.57 -4.11 14.16
N SER A 37 9.22 -2.97 13.87
CA SER A 37 8.99 -1.71 14.59
C SER A 37 7.56 -1.22 14.42
N VAL A 38 7.04 -1.25 13.20
CA VAL A 38 5.65 -0.88 12.90
C VAL A 38 4.66 -1.86 13.54
N ARG A 39 4.91 -3.17 13.46
CA ARG A 39 4.06 -4.18 14.11
C ARG A 39 3.96 -3.97 15.62
N LEU A 40 5.10 -3.73 16.28
CA LEU A 40 5.13 -3.53 17.72
C LEU A 40 4.49 -2.19 18.11
N HIS A 41 4.66 -1.13 17.32
CA HIS A 41 3.97 0.15 17.54
C HIS A 41 2.45 0.02 17.41
N GLN A 42 1.95 -0.75 16.44
CA GLN A 42 0.51 -1.00 16.25
C GLN A 42 -0.14 -1.75 17.42
N VAL A 43 0.63 -2.54 18.19
CA VAL A 43 0.13 -3.22 19.40
C VAL A 43 -0.20 -2.20 20.50
N GLY A 44 0.63 -1.17 20.64
CA GLY A 44 0.44 -0.12 21.66
C GLY A 44 -0.35 1.11 21.19
N CYS A 45 -0.51 1.31 19.88
CA CYS A 45 -1.10 2.52 19.30
C CYS A 45 -2.36 2.20 18.47
N GLY A 46 -3.53 2.40 19.08
CA GLY A 46 -4.84 2.19 18.44
C GLY A 46 -5.04 2.95 17.10
N PRO A 47 -4.67 4.24 17.00
CA PRO A 47 -4.76 4.98 15.74
C PRO A 47 -3.92 4.37 14.61
N CYS A 48 -2.69 3.94 14.90
CA CYS A 48 -1.81 3.32 13.91
C CYS A 48 -2.31 1.94 13.49
N ARG A 49 -2.97 1.20 14.39
CA ARG A 49 -3.65 -0.06 14.05
C ARG A 49 -4.81 0.19 13.08
N LYS A 50 -5.67 1.18 13.36
CA LYS A 50 -6.79 1.52 12.48
C LYS A 50 -6.31 1.94 11.08
N LEU A 51 -5.26 2.74 11.00
CA LEU A 51 -4.65 3.14 9.72
C LEU A 51 -4.15 1.91 8.93
N ALA A 52 -3.51 0.96 9.62
CA ALA A 52 -3.04 -0.27 8.99
C ALA A 52 -4.17 -1.10 8.39
N ASP A 53 -5.28 -1.21 9.12
CA ASP A 53 -6.44 -1.96 8.65
C ASP A 53 -7.11 -1.27 7.45
N GLN A 54 -7.20 0.06 7.46
CA GLN A 54 -7.72 0.84 6.33
C GLN A 54 -6.85 0.65 5.07
N LEU A 55 -5.53 0.71 5.20
CA LEU A 55 -4.62 0.51 4.06
C LEU A 55 -4.72 -0.92 3.51
N LYS A 56 -4.85 -1.93 4.36
CA LYS A 56 -5.08 -3.32 3.93
C LYS A 56 -6.39 -3.48 3.16
N GLN A 57 -7.46 -2.84 3.62
CA GLN A 57 -8.75 -2.87 2.92
C GLN A 57 -8.65 -2.24 1.52
N ILE A 58 -7.94 -1.12 1.40
CA ILE A 58 -7.70 -0.47 0.11
C ILE A 58 -6.88 -1.38 -0.81
N ASP A 59 -5.78 -1.95 -0.32
CA ASP A 59 -4.93 -2.86 -1.11
C ASP A 59 -5.71 -4.10 -1.56
N GLN A 60 -6.51 -4.68 -0.67
CA GLN A 60 -7.36 -5.84 -1.00
C GLN A 60 -8.43 -5.48 -2.03
N ALA A 61 -9.08 -4.33 -1.91
CA ALA A 61 -10.06 -3.86 -2.89
C ALA A 61 -9.41 -3.61 -4.26
N ALA A 62 -8.22 -3.00 -4.27
CA ALA A 62 -7.44 -2.77 -5.49
C ALA A 62 -7.05 -4.09 -6.16
N ARG A 63 -6.50 -5.04 -5.41
CA ARG A 63 -6.16 -6.40 -5.91
C ARG A 63 -7.38 -7.13 -6.46
N THR A 64 -8.52 -7.03 -5.78
CA THR A 64 -9.78 -7.66 -6.23
C THR A 64 -10.22 -7.09 -7.58
N ARG A 65 -10.16 -5.76 -7.76
CA ARG A 65 -10.48 -5.12 -9.05
C ARG A 65 -9.48 -5.48 -10.15
N VAL A 66 -8.19 -5.57 -9.83
CA VAL A 66 -7.17 -6.02 -10.79
C VAL A 66 -7.39 -7.47 -11.19
N ALA A 67 -7.73 -8.36 -10.25
CA ALA A 67 -8.05 -9.75 -10.56
C ALA A 67 -9.27 -9.86 -11.50
N GLN A 68 -10.31 -9.05 -11.26
CA GLN A 68 -11.48 -8.99 -12.14
C GLN A 68 -11.15 -8.43 -13.53
N SER A 69 -10.26 -7.43 -13.64
CA SER A 69 -9.85 -6.91 -14.95
C SER A 69 -8.96 -7.89 -15.72
N GLN A 70 -8.22 -8.76 -15.02
CA GLN A 70 -7.45 -9.83 -15.65
C GLN A 70 -8.32 -10.98 -16.17
N GLN A 71 -9.52 -11.17 -15.62
CA GLN A 71 -10.53 -12.13 -16.12
C GLN A 71 -11.30 -11.62 -17.34
N MET A 72 -10.98 -10.43 -17.85
CA MET A 72 -11.63 -9.90 -19.04
C MET A 72 -11.23 -10.69 -20.30
N PRO A 73 -12.18 -10.98 -21.22
CA PRO A 73 -11.89 -11.57 -22.51
C PRO A 73 -10.82 -10.76 -23.26
N GLU A 74 -9.86 -11.45 -23.87
CA GLU A 74 -8.75 -10.89 -24.68
C GLU A 74 -9.22 -9.76 -25.62
N GLU A 75 -10.37 -9.95 -26.26
CA GLU A 75 -10.96 -9.00 -27.20
C GLU A 75 -11.34 -7.66 -26.55
N MET A 76 -11.92 -7.69 -25.35
CA MET A 76 -12.28 -6.48 -24.62
C MET A 76 -11.03 -5.75 -24.10
N ARG A 77 -10.00 -6.52 -23.71
CA ARG A 77 -8.69 -5.98 -23.31
C ARG A 77 -7.99 -5.27 -24.46
N ARG A 78 -8.04 -5.83 -25.67
CA ARG A 78 -7.50 -5.21 -26.91
C ARG A 78 -8.22 -3.90 -27.23
N ARG A 79 -9.55 -3.84 -27.07
CA ARG A 79 -10.32 -2.60 -27.31
C ARG A 79 -9.97 -1.49 -26.32
N ILE A 80 -9.80 -1.82 -25.04
CA ILE A 80 -9.38 -0.85 -24.02
C ILE A 80 -7.94 -0.37 -24.29
N ALA A 81 -7.02 -1.28 -24.62
CA ALA A 81 -5.65 -0.90 -24.97
C ALA A 81 -5.60 0.03 -26.20
N ALA A 82 -6.41 -0.25 -27.23
CA ALA A 82 -6.51 0.61 -28.41
C ALA A 82 -7.10 2.01 -28.10
N ALA A 83 -8.05 2.09 -27.16
CA ALA A 83 -8.64 3.37 -26.73
C ALA A 83 -7.65 4.19 -25.86
N VAL A 84 -6.93 3.55 -24.94
CA VAL A 84 -5.92 4.21 -24.08
C VAL A 84 -4.70 4.65 -24.89
N ALA A 85 -4.32 3.91 -25.93
CA ALA A 85 -3.22 4.27 -26.82
C ALA A 85 -3.52 5.45 -27.77
N LYS A 86 -4.78 5.90 -27.84
CA LYS A 86 -5.19 7.03 -28.67
C LYS A 86 -5.47 8.25 -27.79
N PRO A 87 -4.45 9.04 -27.40
CA PRO A 87 -4.68 10.29 -26.68
C PRO A 87 -5.28 11.31 -27.67
N GLY A 88 -6.48 11.81 -27.38
CA GLY A 88 -7.02 13.03 -28.01
C GLY A 88 -8.29 12.87 -28.85
N ALA A 89 -9.45 12.66 -28.21
CA ALA A 89 -10.75 12.89 -28.87
C ALA A 89 -11.91 13.24 -27.90
N ALA A 90 -11.64 13.77 -26.70
CA ALA A 90 -12.70 14.08 -25.74
C ALA A 90 -12.40 15.24 -24.77
N ASP A 91 -11.58 16.22 -25.19
CA ASP A 91 -11.51 17.53 -24.53
C ASP A 91 -11.69 18.59 -25.64
N ASP A 92 -12.94 18.88 -25.99
CA ASP A 92 -13.40 20.08 -26.71
C ASP A 92 -14.93 20.17 -26.57
N ALA A 93 -15.40 20.84 -25.52
CA ALA A 93 -16.75 21.41 -25.41
C ALA A 93 -16.73 22.59 -24.42
#